data_AF-A0A1J3J810-F1
#
_entry.id   AF-A0A1J3J810-F1
#
_cell.length_a   1.000
_cell.length_b   1.000
_cell.length_c   1.000
_cell.angle_alpha   90.00
_cell.angle_beta   90.00
_cell.angle_gamma   90.00
#
_symmetry.space_group_name_H-M   'P 1'
#
loop_
_entity.id
_entity.type
_entity.pdbx_description
1 polymer ?
#
loop_
_entity_poly.entity_id
_entity_poly.type
_entity_poly.pdbx_seq_one_letter_code
_entity_poly.pdbx_strand_id
1 'polypeptide(L)'
;MLQSNILPDNYTYVSILSVCSKFCDFTLGSSIHGVITKRDFSSADTFVCNVLIDMYGKCGSIGSAFKVFEETREKNLITWTALISSLGIHGYGHEAFEKFKEMVSLGFKPDHVSFISILTACRHGGLVKEGMELFRKMKDYGVEPEM
;
A
#
# COMPACT_ATOMS: atom_id res chain seq x y z
N MET A 1 -17.32 0.68 -23.04
CA MET A 1 -15.85 0.72 -23.14
C MET A 1 -15.29 -0.49 -23.89
N LEU A 2 -15.49 -1.74 -23.44
CA LEU A 2 -14.98 -2.92 -24.17
C LEU A 2 -15.66 -3.19 -25.52
N GLN A 3 -16.89 -2.72 -25.72
CA GLN A 3 -17.62 -2.84 -27.01
C GLN A 3 -17.19 -1.83 -28.08
N SER A 4 -16.27 -0.90 -27.76
CA SER A 4 -15.88 0.20 -28.65
C SER A 4 -14.40 0.17 -29.06
N ASN A 5 -13.67 -0.94 -28.80
CA ASN A 5 -12.23 -1.07 -29.04
C ASN A 5 -11.35 0.01 -28.35
N ILE A 6 -11.89 0.72 -27.36
CA ILE A 6 -11.15 1.69 -26.55
C ILE A 6 -10.47 0.93 -25.42
N LEU A 7 -9.14 1.00 -25.38
CA LEU A 7 -8.34 0.38 -24.33
C LEU A 7 -8.49 1.18 -23.03
N PRO A 8 -8.77 0.52 -21.88
CA PRO A 8 -8.71 1.17 -20.59
C PRO A 8 -7.33 1.77 -20.32
N ASP A 9 -7.32 2.98 -19.77
CA ASP A 9 -6.13 3.69 -19.29
C ASP A 9 -5.93 3.52 -17.77
N ASN A 10 -4.87 4.11 -17.23
CA ASN A 10 -4.53 4.02 -15.80
C ASN A 10 -5.65 4.57 -14.91
N TYR A 11 -6.32 5.64 -15.32
CA TYR A 11 -7.45 6.23 -14.59
C TYR A 11 -8.66 5.29 -14.55
N THR A 12 -8.94 4.60 -15.65
CA THR A 12 -10.00 3.59 -15.71
C THR A 12 -9.69 2.44 -14.74
N TYR A 13 -8.46 1.93 -14.74
CA TYR A 13 -8.06 0.87 -13.80
C TYR A 13 -8.16 1.32 -12.34
N VAL A 14 -7.60 2.49 -12.01
CA VAL A 14 -7.64 3.04 -10.66
C VAL A 14 -9.06 3.23 -10.16
N SER A 15 -9.96 3.74 -11.00
CA SER A 15 -11.36 3.97 -10.62
C SER A 15 -12.05 2.66 -10.24
N ILE A 16 -11.89 1.63 -11.07
CA ILE A 16 -12.49 0.31 -10.83
C ILE A 16 -11.86 -0.36 -9.61
N LEU A 17 -10.52 -0.35 -9.51
CA LEU A 17 -9.81 -0.96 -8.38
C LEU A 17 -10.12 -0.27 -7.05
N SER A 18 -10.35 1.04 -7.05
CA SER A 18 -10.78 1.79 -5.86
C SER A 18 -12.17 1.36 -5.38
N VAL A 19 -13.08 1.05 -6.31
CA VAL A 19 -14.38 0.45 -5.99
C VAL A 19 -14.20 -0.96 -5.41
N CYS A 20 -13.37 -1.80 -6.04
CA CYS A 20 -13.06 -3.13 -5.51
C CYS A 20 -12.46 -3.07 -4.10
N SER A 21 -11.53 -2.13 -3.86
CA SER A 21 -10.93 -1.87 -2.55
C SER A 21 -11.98 -1.49 -1.51
N LYS A 22 -12.91 -0.58 -1.85
CA LYS A 22 -13.96 -0.11 -0.94
C LYS A 22 -14.98 -1.20 -0.58
N PHE A 23 -15.31 -2.09 -1.51
CA PHE A 23 -16.29 -3.15 -1.31
C PHE A 23 -15.66 -4.53 -1.04
N CYS A 24 -14.34 -4.59 -0.90
CA CYS A 24 -13.57 -5.83 -0.79
C CYS A 24 -13.89 -6.87 -1.88
N ASP A 25 -14.13 -6.43 -3.12
CA ASP A 25 -14.40 -7.30 -4.26
C ASP A 25 -13.10 -7.88 -4.85
N PHE A 26 -12.61 -8.93 -4.20
CA PHE A 26 -11.40 -9.63 -4.60
C PHE A 26 -11.50 -10.23 -6.02
N THR A 27 -12.66 -10.78 -6.37
CA THR A 27 -12.84 -11.47 -7.66
C THR A 27 -12.73 -10.48 -8.82
N LEU A 28 -13.41 -9.33 -8.74
CA LEU A 28 -13.28 -8.31 -9.76
C LEU A 28 -11.88 -7.68 -9.74
N GLY A 29 -11.36 -7.33 -8.57
CA GLY A 29 -10.02 -6.72 -8.43
C GLY A 29 -8.91 -7.60 -9.02
N SER A 30 -8.92 -8.89 -8.74
CA SER A 30 -7.96 -9.86 -9.29
C SER A 30 -8.14 -10.07 -10.81
N SER A 31 -9.37 -10.05 -11.31
CA SER A 31 -9.63 -10.12 -12.75
C SER A 31 -9.08 -8.90 -13.48
N ILE A 32 -9.25 -7.71 -12.92
CA ILE A 32 -8.66 -6.46 -13.45
C ILE A 32 -7.13 -6.51 -13.39
N HIS A 33 -6.56 -6.97 -12.27
CA HIS A 33 -5.11 -7.17 -12.18
C HIS A 33 -4.59 -8.08 -13.29
N GLY A 34 -5.26 -9.20 -13.57
CA GLY A 34 -4.91 -10.09 -14.68
C GLY A 34 -4.98 -9.43 -16.06
N VAL A 35 -5.91 -8.49 -16.28
CA VAL A 35 -5.96 -7.69 -17.52
C VAL A 35 -4.75 -6.76 -17.62
N ILE A 36 -4.36 -6.11 -16.53
CA ILE A 36 -3.18 -5.24 -16.47
C ILE A 36 -1.92 -6.09 -16.74
N THR A 37 -1.78 -7.24 -16.10
CA THR A 37 -0.61 -8.12 -16.27
C THR A 37 -0.44 -8.61 -17.71
N LYS A 38 -1.53 -8.96 -18.39
CA LYS A 38 -1.49 -9.37 -19.81
C LYS A 38 -1.00 -8.28 -20.75
N ARG A 39 -1.03 -7.02 -20.32
CA ARG A 39 -0.58 -5.85 -21.10
C ARG A 39 0.81 -5.37 -20.70
N ASP A 40 1.60 -6.25 -20.08
CA ASP A 40 2.89 -6.00 -19.46
C ASP A 40 2.78 -5.25 -18.12
N PHE A 41 2.76 -6.02 -17.03
CA PHE A 41 2.78 -5.45 -15.67
C PHE A 41 4.07 -4.69 -15.35
N SER A 42 5.19 -5.02 -16.00
CA SER A 42 6.48 -4.40 -15.68
C SER A 42 6.56 -2.93 -16.09
N SER A 43 5.66 -2.51 -16.98
CA SER A 43 5.40 -1.13 -17.37
C SER A 43 4.16 -0.52 -16.70
N ALA A 44 3.56 -1.22 -15.72
CA ALA A 44 2.44 -0.68 -14.97
C ALA A 44 2.86 0.56 -14.18
N ASP A 45 2.01 1.57 -14.24
CA ASP A 45 2.20 2.84 -13.55
C ASP A 45 2.14 2.64 -12.02
N THR A 46 3.10 3.22 -11.30
CA THR A 46 3.18 3.15 -9.83
C THR A 46 1.87 3.53 -9.16
N PHE A 47 1.10 4.45 -9.74
CA PHE A 47 -0.22 4.82 -9.23
C PHE A 47 -1.20 3.64 -9.25
N VAL A 48 -1.23 2.86 -10.36
CA VAL A 48 -2.04 1.65 -10.47
C VAL A 48 -1.58 0.59 -9.47
N CYS A 49 -0.26 0.40 -9.34
CA CYS A 49 0.32 -0.53 -8.37
C CYS A 49 -0.06 -0.18 -6.92
N ASN A 50 -0.03 1.10 -6.54
CA ASN A 50 -0.42 1.54 -5.21
C ASN A 50 -1.88 1.20 -4.89
N VAL A 51 -2.79 1.37 -5.85
CA VAL A 51 -4.21 1.01 -5.67
C VAL A 51 -4.40 -0.51 -5.66
N LEU A 52 -3.61 -1.27 -6.40
CA LEU A 52 -3.62 -2.74 -6.32
C LEU A 52 -3.16 -3.24 -4.94
N ILE A 53 -2.10 -2.67 -4.37
CA ILE A 53 -1.62 -3.01 -3.02
C ILE A 53 -2.72 -2.74 -1.98
N ASP A 54 -3.32 -1.55 -2.01
CA ASP A 54 -4.42 -1.18 -1.11
C ASP A 54 -5.65 -2.10 -1.29
N MET A 55 -6.03 -2.39 -2.53
CA MET A 55 -7.16 -3.27 -2.84
C MET A 55 -6.93 -4.69 -2.32
N TYR A 56 -5.77 -5.31 -2.60
CA TYR A 56 -5.46 -6.64 -2.08
C TYR A 56 -5.34 -6.65 -0.55
N GLY A 57 -4.76 -5.59 0.03
CA GLY A 57 -4.68 -5.38 1.46
C GLY A 57 -6.06 -5.38 2.11
N LYS A 58 -7.00 -4.54 1.65
CA LYS A 58 -8.36 -4.49 2.18
C LYS A 58 -9.17 -5.76 1.93
N CYS A 59 -8.89 -6.48 0.83
CA CYS A 59 -9.46 -7.80 0.57
C CYS A 59 -8.86 -8.92 1.45
N GLY A 60 -7.87 -8.64 2.31
CA GLY A 60 -7.22 -9.63 3.16
C GLY A 60 -6.17 -10.50 2.47
N SER A 61 -5.85 -10.22 1.22
CA SER A 61 -4.90 -10.99 0.43
C SER A 61 -3.49 -10.40 0.51
N ILE A 62 -2.89 -10.43 1.71
CA ILE A 62 -1.57 -9.83 1.97
C ILE A 62 -0.46 -10.36 1.04
N GLY A 63 -0.45 -11.65 0.74
CA GLY A 63 0.54 -12.22 -0.18
C GLY A 63 0.49 -11.59 -1.58
N SER A 64 -0.71 -11.26 -2.08
CA SER A 64 -0.88 -10.57 -3.36
C SER A 64 -0.49 -9.10 -3.28
N ALA A 65 -0.81 -8.42 -2.17
CA ALA A 65 -0.36 -7.04 -1.94
C ALA A 65 1.17 -6.95 -1.91
N PHE A 66 1.83 -7.88 -1.21
CA PHE A 66 3.28 -7.99 -1.17
C PHE A 66 3.89 -8.30 -2.53
N LYS A 67 3.29 -9.22 -3.29
CA LYS A 67 3.74 -9.55 -4.66
C LYS A 67 3.70 -8.33 -5.58
N VAL A 68 2.60 -7.57 -5.57
CA VAL A 68 2.49 -6.33 -6.35
C VAL A 68 3.55 -5.31 -5.91
N PHE A 69 3.78 -5.18 -4.60
CA PHE A 69 4.83 -4.31 -4.07
C PHE A 69 6.21 -4.70 -4.62
N GLU A 70 6.60 -5.98 -4.54
CA GLU A 70 7.88 -6.46 -5.05
C GLU A 70 8.04 -6.20 -6.56
N GLU A 71 6.99 -6.49 -7.34
CA GLU A 71 6.96 -6.29 -8.80
C GLU A 71 6.91 -4.80 -9.20
N THR A 72 6.59 -3.88 -8.29
CA THR A 72 6.59 -2.44 -8.56
C THR A 72 8.02 -1.92 -8.73
N ARG A 73 8.38 -1.53 -9.96
CA ARG A 73 9.74 -1.07 -10.31
C ARG A 73 10.11 0.25 -9.65
N GLU A 74 9.26 1.27 -9.78
CA GLU A 74 9.48 2.60 -9.22
C GLU A 74 8.60 2.80 -7.99
N LYS A 75 9.11 2.38 -6.82
CA LYS A 75 8.42 2.54 -5.54
C LYS A 75 8.52 4.01 -5.09
N ASN A 76 7.40 4.62 -4.75
CA ASN A 76 7.37 5.93 -4.09
C ASN A 76 6.88 5.79 -2.64
N LEU A 77 6.84 6.91 -1.90
CA LEU A 77 6.38 6.89 -0.51
C LEU A 77 5.00 6.21 -0.36
N ILE A 78 4.08 6.49 -1.28
CA ILE A 78 2.72 5.92 -1.28
C ILE A 78 2.75 4.39 -1.45
N THR A 79 3.69 3.85 -2.25
CA THR A 79 3.87 2.40 -2.42
C THR A 79 4.22 1.72 -1.09
N TRP A 80 5.13 2.32 -0.32
CA TRP A 80 5.53 1.80 0.99
C TRP A 80 4.41 1.94 2.01
N THR A 81 3.75 3.10 2.08
CA THR A 81 2.67 3.33 3.06
C THR A 81 1.47 2.43 2.79
N ALA A 82 1.13 2.14 1.53
CA ALA A 82 0.07 1.20 1.18
C ALA A 82 0.37 -0.22 1.70
N LEU A 83 1.61 -0.71 1.54
CA LEU A 83 2.00 -2.02 2.05
C LEU A 83 2.02 -2.05 3.59
N ILE A 84 2.63 -1.05 4.23
CA ILE A 84 2.72 -0.95 5.70
C ILE A 84 1.33 -0.90 6.33
N SER A 85 0.41 -0.11 5.74
CA SER A 85 -0.98 -0.05 6.18
C SER A 85 -1.65 -1.42 6.08
N SER A 86 -1.46 -2.10 4.95
CA SER A 86 -2.05 -3.43 4.70
C SER A 86 -1.53 -4.46 5.71
N LEU A 87 -0.22 -4.51 5.95
CA LEU A 87 0.37 -5.38 6.97
C LEU A 87 -0.20 -5.08 8.36
N GLY A 88 -0.30 -3.79 8.72
CA GLY A 88 -0.78 -3.33 10.01
C GLY A 88 -2.21 -3.76 10.34
N ILE A 89 -3.16 -3.56 9.41
CA ILE A 89 -4.57 -3.94 9.64
C ILE A 89 -4.79 -5.45 9.74
N HIS A 90 -3.84 -6.26 9.23
CA HIS A 90 -3.91 -7.72 9.25
C HIS A 90 -3.01 -8.36 10.31
N GLY A 91 -2.48 -7.57 11.25
CA GLY A 91 -1.75 -8.08 12.41
C GLY A 91 -0.27 -8.41 12.15
N TYR A 92 0.26 -8.12 10.96
CA TYR A 92 1.67 -8.29 10.60
C TYR A 92 2.50 -7.08 11.08
N GLY A 93 2.37 -6.74 12.36
CA GLY A 93 2.94 -5.52 12.93
C GLY A 93 4.46 -5.48 12.89
N HIS A 94 5.13 -6.63 13.06
CA HIS A 94 6.59 -6.71 13.00
C HIS A 94 7.09 -6.50 11.58
N GLU A 95 6.48 -7.15 10.60
CA GLU A 95 6.79 -7.00 9.18
C GLU A 95 6.52 -5.57 8.69
N ALA A 96 5.42 -4.95 9.17
CA ALA A 96 5.15 -3.54 8.90
C ALA A 96 6.27 -2.64 9.42
N PHE A 97 6.79 -2.90 10.62
CA PHE A 97 7.89 -2.16 11.22
C PHE A 97 9.21 -2.36 10.48
N GLU A 98 9.54 -3.58 10.07
CA GLU A 98 10.72 -3.85 9.23
C GLU A 98 10.60 -3.10 7.89
N LYS A 99 9.43 -3.12 7.24
CA LYS A 99 9.21 -2.37 5.99
C LYS A 99 9.27 -0.87 6.18
N PHE A 100 8.82 -0.33 7.31
CA PHE A 100 9.00 1.09 7.64
C PHE A 100 10.47 1.46 7.81
N LYS A 101 11.26 0.63 8.49
CA LYS A 101 12.72 0.85 8.62
C LYS A 101 13.42 0.78 7.28
N GLU A 102 13.06 -0.19 6.44
CA GLU A 102 13.59 -0.34 5.08
C GLU A 102 13.30 0.91 4.25
N MET A 103 12.05 1.39 4.25
CA MET A 103 11.63 2.63 3.60
C MET A 103 12.51 3.82 4.04
N VAL A 104 12.71 4.02 5.35
CA VAL A 104 13.56 5.11 5.88
C VAL A 104 15.02 4.94 5.47
N SER A 105 15.55 3.71 5.49
CA SER A 105 16.95 3.42 5.13
C SER A 105 17.26 3.71 3.66
N LEU A 106 16.26 3.60 2.79
CA LEU A 106 16.34 3.95 1.37
C LEU A 106 16.20 5.45 1.12
N GLY A 107 16.07 6.27 2.17
CA GLY A 107 16.02 7.73 2.07
C GLY A 107 14.62 8.31 1.85
N PHE A 108 13.57 7.49 1.89
CA PHE A 108 12.20 8.02 1.86
C PHE A 108 11.89 8.73 3.17
N LYS A 109 11.43 9.99 3.07
CA LYS A 109 10.99 10.77 4.23
C LYS A 109 9.55 10.38 4.59
N PRO A 110 9.29 9.76 5.75
CA PRO A 110 7.94 9.47 6.21
C PRO A 110 7.12 10.77 6.36
N ASP A 111 5.86 10.71 5.95
CA ASP A 111 4.87 11.77 6.15
C ASP A 111 3.87 11.39 7.24
N HIS A 112 2.85 12.24 7.45
CA HIS A 112 1.79 12.01 8.43
C HIS A 112 1.09 10.66 8.22
N VAL A 113 0.77 10.31 6.96
CA VAL A 113 0.11 9.04 6.63
C VAL A 113 1.01 7.86 6.96
N SER A 114 2.29 7.94 6.61
CA SER A 114 3.30 6.92 6.92
C SER A 114 3.37 6.62 8.41
N PHE A 115 3.39 7.67 9.25
CA PHE A 115 3.42 7.52 10.70
C PHE A 115 2.13 6.92 11.26
N ILE A 116 0.95 7.36 10.80
CA ILE A 116 -0.32 6.76 11.20
C ILE A 116 -0.36 5.28 10.85
N SER A 117 0.07 4.91 9.65
CA SER A 117 0.09 3.52 9.19
C SER A 117 0.95 2.64 10.10
N ILE A 118 2.18 3.07 10.41
CA ILE A 118 3.06 2.26 11.27
C ILE A 118 2.63 2.26 12.73
N LEU A 119 2.14 3.37 13.27
CA LEU A 119 1.63 3.43 14.66
C LEU A 119 0.41 2.54 14.83
N THR A 120 -0.47 2.49 13.82
CA THR A 120 -1.61 1.57 13.79
C THR A 120 -1.15 0.12 13.75
N ALA A 121 -0.11 -0.19 12.95
CA ALA A 121 0.49 -1.52 12.93
C ALA A 121 1.11 -1.90 14.29
N CYS A 122 1.83 -0.98 14.94
CA CYS A 122 2.37 -1.19 16.28
C CYS A 122 1.27 -1.46 17.32
N ARG A 123 0.15 -0.73 17.23
CA ARG A 123 -1.01 -0.95 18.08
C ARG A 123 -1.58 -2.36 17.91
N HIS A 124 -1.76 -2.82 16.67
CA HIS A 124 -2.29 -4.16 16.39
C HIS A 124 -1.30 -5.28 16.73
N GLY A 125 0.01 -5.04 16.57
CA GLY A 125 1.07 -5.99 16.89
C GLY A 125 1.53 -5.99 18.35
N GLY A 126 0.98 -5.13 19.21
CA GLY A 126 1.44 -5.00 20.60
C GLY A 126 2.86 -4.43 20.76
N LEU A 127 3.38 -3.76 19.74
CA LEU A 127 4.73 -3.18 19.67
C LEU A 127 4.78 -1.82 20.37
N VAL A 128 4.49 -1.80 21.67
CA VAL A 128 4.32 -0.56 22.45
C VAL A 128 5.60 0.27 22.47
N LYS A 129 6.77 -0.38 22.62
CA LYS A 129 8.05 0.34 22.73
C LYS A 129 8.41 1.03 21.42
N GLU A 130 8.27 0.30 20.32
CA GLU A 130 8.50 0.75 18.95
C GLU A 130 7.54 1.88 18.59
N GLY A 131 6.24 1.72 18.90
CA GLY A 131 5.24 2.75 18.68
C GLY A 131 5.56 4.06 19.42
N MET A 132 5.98 3.97 20.68
CA MET A 132 6.39 5.14 21.48
C MET A 132 7.67 5.80 20.94
N GLU A 133 8.61 5.02 20.42
CA GLU A 133 9.81 5.56 19.76
C GLU A 133 9.44 6.32 18.48
N LEU A 134 8.62 5.71 17.63
CA LEU A 134 8.15 6.33 16.38
C LEU A 134 7.37 7.62 16.63
N PHE A 135 6.46 7.61 17.61
CA PHE A 135 5.68 8.79 17.98
C PHE A 135 6.57 9.98 18.37
N ARG A 136 7.65 9.73 19.12
CA ARG A 136 8.62 10.79 19.48
C ARG A 136 9.40 11.28 18.27
N LYS A 137 9.80 10.37 17.38
CA LYS A 137 10.55 10.69 16.15
C LYS A 137 9.75 11.51 15.14
N MET A 138 8.41 11.52 15.19
CA MET A 138 7.57 12.30 14.25
C MET A 138 8.04 13.76 14.11
N LYS A 139 8.43 14.38 15.22
CA LYS A 139 8.93 15.76 15.25
C LYS A 139 10.25 15.95 14.49
N ASP A 140 11.12 14.95 14.49
CA ASP A 140 12.39 14.97 13.75
C ASP A 140 12.14 15.02 12.23
N TYR A 141 10.96 14.57 11.78
CA TYR A 141 10.52 14.64 10.40
C TYR A 141 9.67 15.88 10.08
N GLY A 142 9.38 16.73 11.07
CA GLY A 142 8.47 17.87 10.95
C GLY A 142 7.00 17.47 10.88
N VAL A 143 6.65 16.28 11.40
CA VAL A 143 5.27 15.80 11.51
C VAL A 143 4.82 16.00 12.95
N GLU A 144 3.78 16.80 13.16
CA GLU A 144 3.22 16.99 14.50
C GLU A 144 2.34 15.79 14.88
N PRO A 145 2.51 15.21 16.08
CA PRO A 145 1.60 14.20 16.58
C PRO A 145 0.24 14.81 16.94
N GLU A 146 -0.83 14.33 16.33
CA GLU A 146 -2.19 14.67 16.73
C GLU A 146 -2.57 13.88 18.01
N MET A 147 -3.14 14.57 19.00
CA MET A 147 -3.58 14.02 20.29
C MET A 147 -4.99 13.44 20.22
#